data_AF-A0A2S3R018-F1
#
_entry.id   AF-A0A2S3R018-F1
#
_cell.length_a   1.000
_cell.length_b   1.000
_cell.length_c   1.000
_cell.angle_alpha   90.00
_cell.angle_beta   90.00
_cell.angle_gamma   90.00
#
_symmetry.space_group_name_H-M   'P 1'
#
loop_
_entity.id
_entity.type
_entity.pdbx_description
1 polymer ?
#
loop_
_entity_poly.entity_id
_entity_poly.type
_entity_poly.pdbx_seq_one_letter_code
_entity_poly.pdbx_strand_id
1 'polypeptide(L)'
;MQKARNSSKYKYQSRQRTQNSHERIDLLEMEDLTTNLDGDVEIVCVELVVGATALPHFVHPEKAIYLFGPEDGSLPQEVVDKAHHVVYIPTHGCMNLAATVNVLMYDRLAKTLDSIDDHAQVIANRDNKNRLRVKESCD
;
A
#
# COMPACT_ATOMS: atom_id res chain seq x y z
N MET A 1 -38.03 -4.63 -40.48
CA MET A 1 -37.33 -3.37 -40.14
C MET A 1 -37.10 -3.39 -38.63
N GLN A 2 -35.97 -3.90 -38.11
CA GLN A 2 -34.75 -3.16 -37.67
C GLN A 2 -35.08 -1.76 -37.13
N LYS A 3 -34.62 -1.27 -35.97
CA LYS A 3 -33.55 -1.54 -34.99
C LYS A 3 -33.80 -0.50 -33.86
N ALA A 4 -33.31 -0.50 -32.63
CA ALA A 4 -32.37 -1.33 -31.88
C ALA A 4 -32.56 -0.99 -30.39
N ARG A 5 -32.50 -2.01 -29.53
CA ARG A 5 -32.01 -1.89 -28.15
C ARG A 5 -30.54 -1.51 -28.21
N ASN A 6 -30.08 -0.56 -27.39
CA ASN A 6 -28.67 -0.47 -27.02
C ASN A 6 -28.53 0.12 -25.60
N SER A 7 -28.77 -0.72 -24.59
CA SER A 7 -28.19 -0.54 -23.25
C SER A 7 -26.85 -1.28 -23.25
N SER A 8 -25.78 -0.59 -23.63
CA SER A 8 -24.44 -1.15 -23.57
C SER A 8 -23.99 -1.23 -22.12
N LYS A 9 -24.06 -2.44 -21.55
CA LYS A 9 -23.50 -2.77 -20.23
C LYS A 9 -21.98 -2.67 -20.32
N TYR A 10 -21.38 -1.69 -19.64
CA TYR A 10 -19.94 -1.64 -19.45
C TYR A 10 -19.50 -2.85 -18.60
N LYS A 11 -18.76 -3.76 -19.23
CA LYS A 11 -18.18 -4.94 -18.58
C LYS A 11 -16.76 -4.57 -18.16
N TYR A 12 -16.58 -4.12 -16.92
CA TYR A 12 -15.25 -3.94 -16.35
C TYR A 12 -14.63 -5.33 -16.17
N GLN A 13 -13.77 -5.74 -17.08
CA GLN A 13 -12.84 -6.85 -16.84
C GLN A 13 -11.49 -6.22 -16.54
N SER A 14 -11.10 -6.20 -15.26
CA SER A 14 -9.73 -5.90 -14.87
C SER A 14 -8.85 -7.08 -15.29
N ARG A 15 -8.26 -7.00 -16.48
CA ARG A 15 -7.07 -7.80 -16.78
C ARG A 15 -5.93 -7.21 -15.97
N GLN A 16 -5.57 -7.84 -14.85
CA GLN A 16 -4.32 -7.51 -14.17
C GLN A 16 -3.17 -7.94 -15.08
N ARG A 17 -2.62 -6.99 -15.84
CA ARG A 17 -1.31 -7.16 -16.46
C ARG A 17 -0.30 -6.84 -15.37
N THR A 18 0.26 -7.86 -14.75
CA THR A 18 1.51 -7.71 -14.01
C THR A 18 2.59 -7.40 -15.05
N GLN A 19 2.92 -6.12 -15.23
CA GLN A 19 4.16 -5.77 -15.89
C GLN A 19 5.27 -6.26 -14.96
N ASN A 20 6.15 -7.11 -15.48
CA ASN A 20 7.33 -7.64 -14.80
C ASN A 20 8.23 -6.49 -14.31
N SER A 21 7.93 -5.94 -13.14
CA SER A 21 8.87 -5.20 -12.32
C SER A 21 9.65 -6.23 -11.52
N HIS A 22 10.63 -6.88 -12.16
CA HIS A 22 11.61 -7.71 -11.48
C HIS A 22 12.59 -6.81 -10.72
N GLU A 23 12.11 -6.10 -9.72
CA GLU A 23 12.94 -5.71 -8.59
C GLU A 23 13.09 -6.97 -7.73
N ARG A 24 14.32 -7.37 -7.43
CA ARG A 24 14.59 -8.57 -6.62
C ARG A 24 14.10 -8.29 -5.19
N ILE A 25 12.88 -8.69 -4.90
CA ILE A 25 12.41 -8.83 -3.52
C ILE A 25 12.94 -10.18 -3.05
N ASP A 26 13.97 -10.14 -2.19
CA ASP A 26 14.48 -11.35 -1.56
C ASP A 26 13.46 -11.83 -0.52
N LEU A 27 13.04 -13.08 -0.65
CA LEU A 27 12.20 -13.73 0.34
C LEU A 27 13.11 -14.52 1.28
N LEU A 28 13.13 -14.13 2.55
CA LEU A 28 13.88 -14.79 3.61
C LEU A 28 12.90 -15.32 4.64
N GLU A 29 13.07 -16.59 5.01
CA GLU A 29 12.42 -17.17 6.17
C GLU A 29 13.30 -16.89 7.40
N MET A 30 12.70 -16.36 8.45
CA MET A 30 13.40 -16.04 9.71
C MET A 30 12.60 -16.58 10.88
N GLU A 31 13.29 -17.14 11.87
CA GLU A 31 12.68 -17.66 13.10
C GLU A 31 12.23 -16.53 14.05
N ASP A 32 12.96 -15.41 14.08
CA ASP A 32 12.61 -14.20 14.86
C ASP A 32 12.91 -12.93 14.06
N LEU A 33 11.86 -12.22 13.66
CA LEU A 33 11.91 -10.99 12.88
C LEU A 33 12.36 -9.75 13.68
N THR A 34 12.56 -9.91 15.00
CA THR A 34 12.90 -8.82 15.93
C THR A 34 14.36 -8.85 16.39
N THR A 35 15.15 -9.84 15.96
CA THR A 35 16.54 -10.04 16.41
C THR A 35 17.56 -9.68 15.33
N ASN A 36 18.78 -9.33 15.73
CA ASN A 36 19.90 -9.00 14.85
C ASN A 36 19.64 -7.84 13.87
N LEU A 37 18.79 -6.89 14.26
CA LEU A 37 18.59 -5.66 13.49
C LEU A 37 19.74 -4.69 13.76
N ASP A 38 20.14 -3.96 12.73
CA ASP A 38 21.05 -2.82 12.90
C ASP A 38 20.43 -1.81 13.87
N GLY A 39 21.26 -1.15 14.68
CA GLY A 39 20.78 -0.31 15.79
C GLY A 39 19.99 0.94 15.37
N ASP A 40 19.93 1.26 14.08
CA ASP A 40 19.16 2.37 13.51
C ASP A 40 17.89 1.92 12.77
N VAL A 41 17.56 0.62 12.80
CA VAL A 41 16.33 0.07 12.23
C VAL A 41 15.22 0.03 13.27
N GLU A 42 14.11 0.69 12.98
CA GLU A 42 12.95 0.73 13.87
C GLU A 42 11.89 -0.31 13.48
N ILE A 43 11.35 -1.02 14.47
CA ILE A 43 10.29 -2.02 14.29
C ILE A 43 8.93 -1.31 14.34
N VAL A 44 8.15 -1.44 13.27
CA VAL A 44 6.79 -0.90 13.14
C VAL A 44 5.79 -2.06 13.03
N CYS A 45 5.03 -2.31 14.08
CA CYS A 45 3.95 -3.28 14.07
C CYS A 45 2.69 -2.66 13.46
N VAL A 46 2.04 -3.39 12.56
CA VAL A 46 0.82 -2.97 11.86
C VAL A 46 -0.31 -3.88 12.33
N GLU A 47 -1.10 -3.36 13.27
CA GLU A 47 -2.11 -4.16 13.99
C GLU A 47 -3.21 -3.27 14.59
N LEU A 48 -4.41 -3.81 14.71
CA LEU A 48 -5.54 -3.15 15.36
C LEU A 48 -5.45 -3.28 16.90
N VAL A 49 -4.55 -2.53 17.51
CA VAL A 49 -4.35 -2.48 18.97
C VAL A 49 -4.88 -1.17 19.56
N VAL A 50 -5.45 -1.22 20.76
CA VAL A 50 -5.84 -0.02 21.50
C VAL A 50 -4.60 0.81 21.83
N GLY A 51 -4.61 2.08 21.42
CA GLY A 51 -3.48 3.00 21.61
C GLY A 51 -2.51 3.07 20.42
N ALA A 52 -2.73 2.30 19.36
CA ALA A 52 -1.96 2.41 18.13
C ALA A 52 -2.16 3.77 17.44
N THR A 53 -1.13 4.24 16.74
CA THR A 53 -1.19 5.47 15.95
C THR A 53 -1.93 5.22 14.64
N ALA A 54 -2.86 6.10 14.26
CA ALA A 54 -3.54 5.98 12.99
C ALA A 54 -2.55 6.26 11.84
N LEU A 55 -2.52 5.40 10.82
CA LEU A 55 -1.60 5.50 9.68
C LEU A 55 -1.53 6.91 9.07
N PRO A 56 -2.64 7.64 8.82
CA PRO A 56 -2.56 9.01 8.29
C PRO A 56 -1.74 9.99 9.14
N HIS A 57 -1.65 9.77 10.45
CA HIS A 57 -0.89 10.61 11.39
C HIS A 57 0.50 10.05 11.70
N PHE A 58 0.82 8.85 11.22
CA PHE A 58 2.11 8.21 11.48
C PHE A 58 3.22 8.83 10.63
N VAL A 59 4.39 9.04 11.22
CA VAL A 59 5.61 9.44 10.51
C VAL A 59 6.50 8.21 10.38
N HIS A 60 6.81 7.81 9.16
CA HIS A 60 7.60 6.61 8.93
C HIS A 60 9.08 6.84 9.29
N PRO A 61 9.72 5.91 10.03
CA PRO A 61 11.16 5.94 10.24
C PRO A 61 11.92 5.75 8.93
N GLU A 62 13.09 6.37 8.83
CA GLU A 62 13.95 6.28 7.64
C GLU A 62 14.31 4.82 7.34
N LYS A 63 14.74 4.06 8.36
CA LYS A 63 14.96 2.62 8.29
C LYS A 63 13.94 1.91 9.16
N ALA A 64 13.03 1.16 8.54
CA ALA A 64 11.97 0.48 9.24
C ALA A 64 11.81 -0.96 8.77
N ILE A 65 11.47 -1.83 9.72
CA ILE A 65 10.89 -3.15 9.45
C ILE A 65 9.41 -3.10 9.82
N TYR A 66 8.55 -3.44 8.86
CA TYR A 66 7.12 -3.51 9.08
C TYR A 66 6.71 -4.94 9.38
N LEU A 67 6.14 -5.15 10.56
CA LEU A 67 5.58 -6.44 10.97
C LEU A 67 4.07 -6.37 10.86
N PHE A 68 3.49 -7.18 9.98
CA PHE A 68 2.05 -7.24 9.80
C PHE A 68 1.46 -8.40 10.59
N GLY A 69 0.35 -8.14 11.29
CA GLY A 69 -0.43 -9.19 11.93
C GLY A 69 -0.94 -10.23 10.93
N PRO A 70 -1.09 -11.50 11.36
CA PRO A 70 -1.66 -12.55 10.52
C PRO A 70 -3.13 -12.28 10.21
N GLU A 71 -3.60 -12.71 9.03
CA GLU A 71 -4.99 -12.46 8.59
C GLU A 71 -6.04 -13.07 9.55
N ASP A 72 -5.71 -14.20 10.17
CA ASP A 72 -6.61 -14.97 11.05
C ASP A 72 -6.25 -14.85 12.55
N GLY A 73 -5.55 -13.80 12.95
CA GLY A 73 -5.13 -13.65 14.35
C GLY A 73 -4.60 -12.26 14.67
N SER A 74 -3.74 -12.19 15.68
CA SER A 74 -3.04 -10.98 16.05
C SER A 74 -1.58 -11.27 16.32
N LEU A 75 -0.72 -10.26 16.18
CA LEU A 75 0.65 -10.37 16.65
C LEU A 75 0.69 -10.76 18.14
N PRO A 76 1.59 -11.67 18.56
CA PRO A 76 1.82 -11.94 19.97
C PRO A 76 2.19 -10.66 20.73
N GLN A 77 1.71 -10.51 21.97
CA GLN A 77 1.99 -9.32 22.79
C GLN A 77 3.51 -9.07 22.93
N GLU A 78 4.30 -10.13 23.07
CA GLU A 78 5.77 -10.07 23.12
C GLU A 78 6.43 -9.45 21.88
N VAL A 79 5.79 -9.52 20.70
CA VAL A 79 6.28 -8.86 19.47
C VAL A 79 5.90 -7.38 19.51
N VAL A 80 4.68 -7.07 19.94
CA VAL A 80 4.19 -5.69 20.10
C VAL A 80 5.03 -4.93 21.13
N ASP A 81 5.39 -5.58 22.24
CA ASP A 81 6.21 -4.98 23.32
C ASP A 81 7.64 -4.64 22.87
N LYS A 82 8.16 -5.31 21.83
CA LYS A 82 9.47 -5.01 21.21
C LYS A 82 9.37 -3.94 20.12
N ALA A 83 8.17 -3.55 19.71
CA ALA A 83 7.99 -2.59 18.64
C ALA A 83 8.37 -1.18 19.08
N HIS A 84 9.00 -0.42 18.17
CA HIS A 84 9.23 1.01 18.38
C HIS A 84 7.94 1.79 18.13
N HIS A 85 7.13 1.32 17.17
CA HIS A 85 5.85 1.90 16.82
C HIS A 85 4.78 0.84 16.61
N VAL A 86 3.54 1.18 16.97
CA VAL A 86 2.35 0.40 16.62
C VAL A 86 1.39 1.29 15.85
N VAL A 87 1.02 0.85 14.65
CA VAL A 87 0.24 1.62 13.69
C VAL A 87 -0.97 0.81 13.25
N TYR A 88 -2.11 1.47 13.08
CA TYR A 88 -3.31 0.84 12.52
C TYR A 88 -3.86 1.66 11.35
N ILE A 89 -4.55 0.98 10.44
CA ILE A 89 -5.26 1.63 9.33
C ILE A 89 -6.71 1.89 9.78
N PRO A 90 -7.21 3.14 9.76
CA PRO A 90 -8.53 3.49 10.27
C PRO A 90 -9.64 3.13 9.28
N THR A 91 -9.86 1.82 9.08
CA THR A 91 -10.96 1.28 8.27
C THR A 91 -12.06 0.67 9.12
N HIS A 92 -13.25 0.51 8.52
CA HIS A 92 -14.31 -0.30 9.10
C HIS A 92 -14.05 -1.78 8.84
N GLY A 93 -13.75 -2.52 9.90
CA GLY A 93 -13.42 -3.95 9.82
C GLY A 93 -11.97 -4.21 9.39
N CYS A 94 -11.59 -5.49 9.43
CA CYS A 94 -10.25 -5.93 9.05
C CYS A 94 -10.07 -5.82 7.52
N MET A 95 -8.92 -5.28 7.11
CA MET A 95 -8.50 -5.28 5.71
C MET A 95 -7.80 -6.60 5.37
N ASN A 96 -7.94 -7.04 4.12
CA ASN A 96 -7.08 -8.11 3.61
C ASN A 96 -5.60 -7.71 3.73
N LEU A 97 -4.74 -8.64 4.11
CA LEU A 97 -3.33 -8.39 4.38
C LEU A 97 -2.61 -7.71 3.20
N ALA A 98 -2.84 -8.15 1.96
CA ALA A 98 -2.22 -7.54 0.79
C ALA A 98 -2.69 -6.09 0.56
N ALA A 99 -3.96 -5.80 0.88
CA ALA A 99 -4.48 -4.43 0.83
C ALA A 99 -3.84 -3.56 1.93
N THR A 100 -3.68 -4.09 3.14
CA THR A 100 -3.00 -3.43 4.26
C THR A 100 -1.56 -3.05 3.89
N VAL A 101 -0.80 -4.01 3.33
CA VAL A 101 0.58 -3.79 2.86
C VAL A 101 0.62 -2.69 1.80
N ASN A 102 -0.24 -2.76 0.78
CA ASN A 102 -0.25 -1.78 -0.30
C ASN A 102 -0.61 -0.37 0.20
N VAL A 103 -1.60 -0.24 1.09
CA VAL A 103 -1.99 1.06 1.65
C VAL A 103 -0.85 1.65 2.48
N LEU A 104 -0.18 0.85 3.30
CA LEU A 104 0.95 1.32 4.11
C LEU A 104 2.13 1.76 3.24
N MET A 105 2.49 0.97 2.22
CA MET A 105 3.60 1.31 1.34
C MET A 105 3.29 2.55 0.50
N TYR A 106 2.04 2.71 0.06
CA TYR A 106 1.60 3.92 -0.62
C TYR A 106 1.62 5.14 0.30
N ASP A 107 1.17 5.01 1.55
CA ASP A 107 1.22 6.09 2.55
C ASP A 107 2.67 6.53 2.82
N ARG A 108 3.60 5.57 2.98
CA ARG A 108 5.02 5.85 3.10
C ARG A 108 5.53 6.62 1.89
N LEU A 109 5.27 6.11 0.69
CA LEU A 109 5.67 6.75 -0.56
C LEU A 109 5.12 8.19 -0.61
N ALA A 110 3.82 8.38 -0.40
CA ALA A 110 3.14 9.68 -0.46
C ALA A 110 3.72 10.71 0.53
N LYS A 111 4.15 10.27 1.71
CA LYS A 111 4.76 11.15 2.72
C LYS A 111 6.25 11.43 2.48
N THR A 112 6.92 10.60 1.68
CA THR A 112 8.34 10.78 1.31
C THR A 112 8.56 11.41 -0.06
N LEU A 113 7.51 11.51 -0.88
CA LEU A 113 7.62 12.08 -2.22
C LEU A 113 7.89 13.58 -2.13
N ASP A 114 9.03 13.99 -2.69
CA ASP A 114 9.30 15.38 -3.05
C ASP A 114 8.32 15.85 -4.14
N SER A 115 8.41 17.10 -4.58
CA SER A 115 7.57 17.62 -5.66
C SER A 115 7.67 16.76 -6.92
N ILE A 116 6.57 16.09 -7.30
CA ILE A 116 6.47 15.28 -8.51
C ILE A 116 5.93 16.15 -9.65
N ASP A 117 6.51 16.02 -10.84
CA ASP A 117 5.84 16.47 -12.07
C ASP A 117 4.85 15.38 -12.52
N ASP A 118 3.62 15.46 -11.99
CA ASP A 118 2.55 14.51 -12.27
C ASP A 118 2.29 14.38 -13.78
N HIS A 119 2.39 15.48 -14.52
CA HIS A 119 2.14 15.49 -15.95
C HIS A 119 3.21 14.71 -16.71
N ALA A 120 4.49 14.97 -16.42
CA ALA A 120 5.60 14.23 -17.02
C ALA A 120 5.56 12.74 -16.63
N GLN A 121 5.27 12.42 -15.37
CA GLN A 121 5.21 11.05 -14.89
C GLN A 121 4.08 10.26 -15.58
N VAL A 122 2.89 10.85 -15.74
CA VAL A 122 1.77 10.22 -16.46
C VAL A 122 2.11 10.04 -17.95
N ILE A 123 2.77 11.01 -18.59
CA ILE A 123 3.19 10.86 -19.99
C ILE A 123 4.19 9.73 -20.15
N ALA A 124 5.15 9.61 -19.24
CA ALA A 124 6.19 8.58 -19.29
C ALA A 124 5.65 7.16 -19.06
N ASN A 125 4.64 7.01 -18.19
CA ASN A 125 4.17 5.69 -17.74
C ASN A 125 2.85 5.22 -18.38
N ARG A 126 2.08 6.10 -19.04
CA ARG A 126 0.82 5.70 -19.66
C ARG A 126 1.06 4.72 -20.82
N ASP A 127 0.17 3.73 -20.96
CA ASP A 127 0.15 2.84 -22.13
C ASP A 127 0.04 3.68 -23.42
N ASN A 128 0.80 3.33 -24.46
CA ASN A 128 0.77 3.96 -25.78
C ASN A 128 -0.64 4.01 -26.41
N LYS A 129 -1.55 3.13 -25.98
CA LYS A 129 -2.96 3.11 -26.40
C LYS A 129 -3.87 4.01 -25.56
N ASN A 130 -3.43 4.46 -24.39
CA ASN A 130 -4.19 5.34 -23.53
C ASN A 130 -4.12 6.80 -24.02
N ARG A 131 -5.22 7.28 -24.59
CA ARG A 131 -5.39 8.66 -25.08
C ARG A 131 -6.33 9.51 -24.21
N LEU A 132 -6.69 9.03 -23.01
CA LEU A 132 -7.59 9.75 -22.11
C LEU A 132 -6.94 11.06 -21.64
N ARG A 133 -7.78 12.08 -21.44
CA ARG A 133 -7.42 13.39 -20.88
C ARG A 133 -8.51 13.81 -19.89
N VAL A 134 -8.12 14.49 -18.82
CA VAL A 134 -9.06 15.11 -17.88
C VAL A 134 -9.83 16.21 -18.61
N LYS A 135 -11.11 16.40 -18.29
CA LYS A 135 -11.91 17.50 -18.84
C LYS A 135 -11.37 18.81 -18.27
N GLU A 136 -10.98 19.75 -19.12
CA GLU A 136 -10.69 21.12 -18.66
C GLU A 136 -11.99 21.72 -18.11
N SER A 137 -11.94 22.19 -16.87
CA SER A 137 -13.01 23.02 -16.32
C SER A 137 -12.99 24.35 -17.08
N CYS A 138 -14.06 24.64 -17.82
CA CYS A 138 -14.34 26.02 -18.20
C CYS A 138 -14.81 26.73 -16.93
N ASP A 139 -14.00 27.66 -16.43
CA ASP A 139 -14.48 28.74 -15.57
C ASP A 139 -15.28 29.77 -16.39
#